data_AF-A0A7Y1XPB3-F1
#
_entry.id   AF-A0A7Y1XPB3-F1
#
_cell.length_a   1.000
_cell.length_b   1.000
_cell.length_c   1.000
_cell.angle_alpha   90.00
_cell.angle_beta   90.00
_cell.angle_gamma   90.00
#
_symmetry.space_group_name_H-M   'P 1'
#
loop_
_entity.id
_entity.type
_entity.pdbx_description
1 polymer ?
#
loop_
_entity_poly.entity_id
_entity_poly.type
_entity_poly.pdbx_seq_one_letter_code
_entity_poly.pdbx_strand_id
1 'polypeptide(L)'
;MKGFKAMLSEHLEYDKLQLDIFHSDNIFETLRVYAGVIGADILAMLERKEKSNIKKWFRRDLVKKMEALGNIPLLSFNKSLL
;
A
#
# COMPACT_ATOMS: atom_id res chain seq x y z
N MET A 1 -16.08 -0.76 7.01
CA MET A 1 -14.93 -1.07 7.88
C MET A 1 -15.06 -2.43 8.57
N LYS A 2 -16.09 -2.67 9.41
CA LYS A 2 -16.32 -3.99 10.04
C LYS A 2 -16.39 -5.15 9.03
N GLY A 3 -17.07 -4.97 7.91
CA GLY A 3 -17.18 -6.00 6.86
C GLY A 3 -15.85 -6.34 6.16
N PHE A 4 -14.93 -5.39 6.00
CA PHE A 4 -13.63 -5.68 5.39
C PHE A 4 -12.73 -6.49 6.34
N LYS A 5 -12.75 -6.16 7.64
CA LYS A 5 -12.02 -6.94 8.64
C LYS A 5 -12.57 -8.37 8.77
N ALA A 6 -13.90 -8.52 8.77
CA ALA A 6 -14.54 -9.84 8.78
C ALA A 6 -14.15 -10.68 7.55
N MET A 7 -14.23 -10.10 6.35
CA MET A 7 -13.82 -10.76 5.10
C MET A 7 -12.35 -11.22 5.13
N LEU A 8 -11.44 -10.41 5.70
CA LEU A 8 -10.03 -10.80 5.84
C LEU A 8 -9.88 -11.99 6.80
N SER A 9 -10.58 -11.97 7.94
CA SER A 9 -10.54 -13.07 8.91
C SER A 9 -11.11 -14.38 8.38
N GLU A 10 -12.02 -14.35 7.40
CA GLU A 10 -12.54 -15.55 6.73
C GLU A 10 -11.53 -16.20 5.77
N HIS A 11 -10.56 -15.43 5.25
CA HIS A 11 -9.64 -15.90 4.20
C HIS A 11 -8.18 -16.02 4.66
N LEU A 12 -7.84 -15.55 5.87
CA LEU A 12 -6.47 -15.50 6.37
C LEU A 12 -6.37 -16.12 7.77
N GLU A 13 -5.62 -17.22 7.88
CA GLU A 13 -5.27 -17.87 9.14
C GLU A 13 -3.94 -17.34 9.72
N TYR A 14 -3.67 -16.03 9.56
CA TYR A 14 -2.42 -15.41 10.04
C TYR A 14 -2.70 -14.42 11.18
N ASP A 15 -2.35 -14.82 12.39
CA ASP A 15 -2.64 -14.13 13.65
C ASP A 15 -1.81 -12.85 13.88
N LYS A 16 -0.66 -12.72 13.21
CA LYS A 16 0.21 -11.54 13.29
C LYS A 16 -0.16 -10.43 12.29
N LEU A 17 -1.26 -10.57 11.55
CA LEU A 17 -1.73 -9.52 10.64
C LEU A 17 -2.37 -8.37 11.42
N GLN A 18 -1.87 -7.15 11.20
CA GLN A 18 -2.47 -5.92 11.69
C GLN A 18 -3.09 -5.15 10.52
N LEU A 19 -4.25 -4.54 10.76
CA LEU A 19 -4.95 -3.71 9.79
C LEU A 19 -5.12 -2.31 10.37
N ASP A 20 -4.39 -1.36 9.80
CA ASP A 20 -4.53 0.07 10.10
C ASP A 20 -5.16 0.82 8.94
N ILE A 21 -6.08 1.73 9.25
CA ILE A 21 -6.82 2.53 8.28
C ILE A 21 -6.55 4.01 8.57
N PHE A 22 -5.97 4.69 7.59
CA PHE A 22 -5.60 6.10 7.68
C PHE A 22 -6.55 6.96 6.84
N HIS A 23 -7.05 8.03 7.43
CA HIS A 23 -7.62 9.16 6.70
C HIS A 23 -6.56 10.25 6.64
N SER A 24 -6.16 10.65 5.43
CA SER A 24 -5.07 11.61 5.25
C SER A 24 -5.26 12.42 3.98
N ASP A 25 -4.97 13.71 4.09
CA ASP A 25 -4.90 14.64 2.95
C ASP A 25 -3.57 14.51 2.18
N ASN A 26 -2.53 13.93 2.82
CA ASN A 26 -1.23 13.68 2.22
C ASN A 26 -0.81 12.23 2.38
N ILE A 27 -1.27 11.39 1.45
CA ILE A 27 -1.05 9.94 1.45
C ILE A 27 0.45 9.58 1.44
N PHE A 28 1.27 10.32 0.68
CA PHE A 28 2.70 10.02 0.56
C PHE A 28 3.42 10.21 1.90
N GLU A 29 3.27 11.37 2.53
CA GLU A 29 3.93 11.64 3.81
C GLU A 29 3.41 10.72 4.92
N THR A 30 2.11 10.43 4.96
CA THR A 30 1.56 9.48 5.94
C THR A 30 2.18 8.09 5.80
N LEU A 31 2.29 7.57 4.58
CA LEU A 31 2.91 6.26 4.36
C LEU A 31 4.41 6.26 4.67
N ARG A 32 5.14 7.32 4.29
CA ARG A 32 6.56 7.48 4.60
C ARG A 32 6.82 7.46 6.11
N VAL A 33 6.07 8.26 6.87
CA VAL A 33 6.22 8.34 8.33
C VAL A 33 5.81 7.03 8.98
N TYR A 34 4.68 6.45 8.58
CA TYR A 34 4.19 5.21 9.18
C TYR A 34 5.16 4.04 8.95
N ALA A 35 5.70 3.88 7.73
CA ALA A 35 6.70 2.86 7.44
C ALA A 35 7.94 2.98 8.34
N GLY A 36 8.38 4.23 8.63
CA GLY A 36 9.47 4.49 9.57
C GLY A 36 9.10 4.17 11.02
N VAL A 37 7.89 4.54 11.47
CA VAL A 37 7.41 4.29 12.83
C VAL A 37 7.32 2.80 13.15
N ILE A 38 6.84 1.99 12.20
CA ILE A 38 6.75 0.54 12.40
C ILE A 38 8.07 -0.20 12.12
N GLY A 39 9.10 0.51 11.65
CA GLY A 39 10.37 -0.08 11.26
C GLY A 39 10.22 -1.11 10.14
N ALA A 40 9.47 -0.77 9.08
CA ALA A 40 9.17 -1.73 8.02
C ALA A 40 10.44 -2.19 7.27
N ASP A 41 10.65 -3.51 7.22
CA ASP A 41 11.77 -4.12 6.49
C ASP A 41 11.52 -4.19 4.97
N ILE A 42 10.24 -4.32 4.56
CA ILE A 42 9.81 -4.41 3.17
C ILE A 42 8.48 -3.68 2.99
N LEU A 43 8.35 -2.94 1.89
CA LEU A 43 7.08 -2.35 1.47
C LEU A 43 6.47 -3.12 0.31
N ALA A 44 5.29 -3.70 0.51
CA ALA A 44 4.50 -4.32 -0.54
C ALA A 44 3.38 -3.36 -0.99
N MET A 45 3.38 -2.93 -2.25
CA MET A 45 2.40 -1.96 -2.77
C MET A 45 1.73 -2.45 -4.05
N LEU A 46 0.42 -2.25 -4.16
CA LEU A 46 -0.34 -2.63 -5.34
C LEU A 46 -0.41 -1.49 -6.36
N GLU A 47 0.22 -1.68 -7.52
CA GLU A 47 0.11 -0.80 -8.69
C GLU A 47 -1.13 -1.18 -9.52
N ARG A 48 -2.25 -0.50 -9.27
CA ARG A 48 -3.47 -0.67 -10.05
C ARG A 48 -3.43 0.19 -11.33
N LYS A 49 -3.43 -0.45 -12.50
CA LYS A 49 -3.72 0.21 -13.79
C LYS A 49 -5.20 0.61 -13.82
N GLU A 50 -5.51 1.90 -13.71
CA GLU A 50 -6.87 2.38 -14.00
C GLU A 50 -7.07 2.58 -15.49
N LYS A 51 -8.30 2.35 -15.99
CA LYS A 51 -8.64 2.49 -17.42
C LYS A 51 -8.56 3.94 -17.91
N SER A 52 -8.62 4.95 -17.03
CA SER A 52 -8.57 6.37 -17.38
C SER A 52 -7.17 6.99 -17.19
N ASN A 53 -6.72 7.78 -18.15
CA ASN A 53 -5.34 8.27 -18.25
C ASN A 53 -4.93 9.24 -17.12
N ILE A 54 -5.87 9.90 -16.46
CA ILE A 54 -5.60 10.91 -15.42
C ILE A 54 -5.31 10.26 -14.05
N LYS A 55 -6.00 9.19 -13.68
CA LYS A 55 -5.75 8.45 -12.42
C LYS A 55 -4.55 7.50 -12.48
N LYS A 56 -4.08 7.16 -13.69
CA LYS A 56 -2.84 6.40 -13.91
C LYS A 56 -1.61 7.11 -13.33
N TRP A 57 -1.58 8.44 -13.40
CA TRP A 57 -0.43 9.23 -12.95
C TRP A 57 -0.31 9.24 -11.42
N PHE A 58 -1.38 9.57 -10.68
CA PHE A 58 -1.32 9.76 -9.22
C PHE A 58 -0.88 8.53 -8.41
N ARG A 59 -1.32 7.30 -8.77
CA ARG A 59 -0.92 6.09 -8.04
C ARG A 59 0.41 5.50 -8.46
N ARG A 60 0.73 5.56 -9.77
CA ARG A 60 2.07 5.18 -10.26
C ARG A 60 3.12 6.10 -9.67
N ASP A 61 2.81 7.39 -9.53
CA ASP A 61 3.67 8.35 -8.84
C ASP A 61 3.84 8.01 -7.36
N LEU A 62 2.80 7.54 -6.66
CA LEU A 62 2.94 7.20 -5.25
C LEU A 62 3.90 6.02 -5.04
N VAL A 63 3.72 4.92 -5.79
CA VAL A 63 4.61 3.75 -5.69
C VAL A 63 6.05 4.15 -6.03
N LYS A 64 6.26 4.92 -7.10
CA LYS A 64 7.58 5.42 -7.49
C LYS A 64 8.19 6.38 -6.48
N LYS A 65 7.39 7.27 -5.87
CA LYS A 65 7.87 8.19 -4.83
C LYS A 65 8.31 7.42 -3.59
N MET A 66 7.57 6.37 -3.21
CA MET A 66 7.96 5.49 -2.10
C MET A 66 9.21 4.67 -2.43
N GLU A 67 9.32 4.14 -3.65
CA GLU A 67 10.51 3.44 -4.14
C GLU A 67 11.75 4.33 -4.11
N ALA A 68 11.62 5.59 -4.55
CA ALA A 68 12.70 6.57 -4.58
C ALA A 68 13.25 6.96 -3.20
N LEU A 69 12.55 6.65 -2.10
CA LEU A 69 13.07 6.88 -0.74
C LEU A 69 14.29 5.99 -0.43
N GLY A 70 14.47 4.87 -1.15
CA GLY A 70 15.68 4.05 -1.16
C GLY A 70 16.02 3.28 0.13
N ASN A 71 15.42 3.64 1.26
CA ASN A 71 15.77 3.08 2.57
C ASN A 71 15.07 1.75 2.90
N ILE A 72 13.99 1.42 2.19
CA ILE A 72 13.20 0.19 2.40
C ILE A 72 12.95 -0.46 1.04
N PRO A 73 13.35 -1.73 0.82
CA PRO A 73 13.02 -2.46 -0.40
C PRO A 73 11.51 -2.45 -0.69
N LEU A 74 11.14 -2.13 -1.92
CA LEU A 74 9.75 -2.05 -2.35
C LEU A 74 9.42 -3.16 -3.37
N LEU A 75 8.42 -3.97 -3.04
CA LEU A 75 7.79 -4.94 -3.94
C LEU A 75 6.48 -4.36 -4.49
N SER A 76 6.43 -4.13 -5.80
CA SER A 76 5.23 -3.66 -6.48
C SER A 76 4.47 -4.81 -7.15
N PHE A 77 3.17 -4.91 -6.89
CA PHE A 77 2.28 -5.85 -7.58
C PHE A 77 1.53 -5.13 -8.70
N ASN A 78 1.69 -5.58 -9.95
CA ASN A 78 0.90 -5.08 -11.08
C ASN A 78 -0.22 -6.06 -11.40
N LYS A 79 -1.48 -5.59 -11.36
CA LYS A 79 -2.64 -6.46 -11.64
C LYS A 79 -2.69 -6.97 -13.10
N SER A 80 -1.82 -6.53 -14.01
CA SER A 80 -1.86 -7.00 -15.42
C SER A 80 -1.36 -8.42 -15.67
N LEU A 81 -1.06 -9.21 -14.63
CA LEU A 81 -0.54 -10.58 -14.74
C LEU A 81 -1.35 -11.61 -13.92
N LEU A 82 -2.62 -11.32 -13.61
CA LEU A 82 -3.60 -12.31 -13.14
C LEU A 82 -4.78 -12.38 -14.09
#